data_AF-A0A927BB69-F1
#
_entry.id   AF-A0A927BB69-F1
#
_cell.length_a   1.000
_cell.length_b   1.000
_cell.length_c   1.000
_cell.angle_alpha   90.00
_cell.angle_beta   90.00
_cell.angle_gamma   90.00
#
_symmetry.space_group_name_H-M   'P 1'
#
loop_
_entity.id
_entity.type
_entity.pdbx_description
1 polymer ?
#
loop_
_entity_poly.entity_id
_entity_poly.type
_entity_poly.pdbx_seq_one_letter_code
_entity_poly.pdbx_strand_id
1 'polypeptide(L)'
;MKHFLLALLLWWLAGPAKALGQLEPLQIAEQFVAPAGWPEMKEYLCCEAASQARQETLGQQIPARLRRVCQLVQQGPVTAVVAVELRDSVERKDFYLHFSKEAGAWKLLAIRNLAMTHLGPPMVEILANMPPAEVRDYNQKHPDASHSFTLGNLRLWTSADADIAAYFARSRADFQKLLHLVQAGQYFAPAPGATEASSEEAANANRAVHALLRKLYLARVTRRATGCNCPEFVIGGRVGSTVGLLYQPEAALLPVMDPNHLIVLKPLSNDGWYLYKTI
;
A
#
# COMPACT_ATOMS: atom_id res chain seq x y z
N MET A 1 45.91 -56.02 -5.31
CA MET A 1 45.46 -55.15 -4.19
C MET A 1 45.60 -53.65 -4.52
N LYS A 2 45.11 -53.18 -5.68
CA LYS A 2 45.18 -51.75 -6.10
C LYS A 2 43.83 -51.13 -6.49
N HIS A 3 42.75 -51.92 -6.51
CA HIS A 3 41.42 -51.45 -6.93
C HIS A 3 40.42 -51.27 -5.77
N PHE A 4 40.81 -51.57 -4.53
CA PHE A 4 39.93 -51.47 -3.36
C PHE A 4 39.96 -50.10 -2.68
N LEU A 5 40.94 -49.25 -3.00
CA LEU A 5 41.13 -47.93 -2.36
C LEU A 5 40.43 -46.77 -3.09
N LEU A 6 39.90 -46.98 -4.30
CA LEU A 6 39.18 -45.93 -5.05
C LEU A 6 37.67 -45.86 -4.72
N ALA A 7 37.08 -46.90 -4.15
CA ALA A 7 35.65 -46.93 -3.84
C ALA A 7 35.29 -46.20 -2.52
N LEU A 8 36.28 -45.98 -1.64
CA LEU A 8 36.07 -45.32 -0.34
C LEU A 8 36.15 -43.78 -0.38
N LEU A 9 36.67 -43.20 -1.48
CA LEU A 9 36.77 -41.74 -1.65
C LEU A 9 35.52 -41.11 -2.31
N LEU A 10 34.64 -41.92 -2.92
CA LEU A 10 33.41 -41.43 -3.57
C LEU A 10 32.21 -41.31 -2.60
N TRP A 11 32.29 -41.86 -1.40
CA TRP A 11 31.23 -41.75 -0.38
C TRP A 11 31.38 -40.55 0.57
N TRP A 12 32.49 -39.81 0.50
CA TRP A 12 32.72 -38.63 1.34
C TRP A 12 32.31 -37.29 0.69
N LEU A 13 31.84 -37.31 -0.56
CA LEU A 13 31.33 -36.12 -1.25
C LEU A 13 29.80 -36.00 -1.26
N ALA A 14 29.08 -36.94 -0.65
CA ALA A 14 27.67 -36.77 -0.33
C ALA A 14 27.54 -35.88 0.92
N GLY A 15 27.93 -34.60 0.80
CA GLY A 15 27.54 -33.60 1.77
C GLY A 15 26.01 -33.63 1.90
N PRO A 16 25.44 -33.53 3.11
CA PRO A 16 23.99 -33.48 3.25
C PRO A 16 23.53 -32.31 2.39
N ALA A 17 22.76 -32.59 1.34
CA ALA A 17 21.97 -31.58 0.68
C ALA A 17 21.11 -31.00 1.80
N LYS A 18 21.52 -29.84 2.35
CA LYS A 18 20.66 -29.07 3.23
C LYS A 18 19.44 -28.82 2.38
N ALA A 19 18.34 -29.50 2.71
CA ALA A 19 17.04 -29.06 2.29
C ALA A 19 16.96 -27.61 2.76
N LEU A 20 17.16 -26.68 1.83
CA LEU A 20 16.95 -25.26 2.08
C LEU A 20 15.50 -25.20 2.56
N GLY A 21 15.33 -24.91 3.85
CA GLY A 21 14.00 -24.79 4.43
C GLY A 21 13.23 -23.79 3.59
N GLN A 22 12.01 -24.15 3.17
CA GLN A 22 11.17 -23.25 2.39
C GLN A 22 10.97 -21.97 3.20
N LEU A 23 11.42 -20.86 2.64
CA LEU A 23 11.30 -19.56 3.29
C LEU A 23 9.83 -19.10 3.26
N GLU A 24 9.41 -18.48 4.36
CA GLU A 24 8.13 -17.79 4.45
C GLU A 24 8.19 -16.40 3.78
N PRO A 25 7.05 -15.79 3.40
CA PRO A 25 7.01 -14.54 2.64
C PRO A 25 7.81 -13.40 3.28
N LEU A 26 7.74 -13.26 4.61
CA LEU A 26 8.49 -12.24 5.33
C LEU A 26 10.02 -12.45 5.21
N GLN A 27 10.48 -13.69 5.29
CA GLN A 27 11.91 -14.01 5.17
C GLN A 27 12.41 -13.78 3.74
N ILE A 28 11.60 -14.14 2.74
CA ILE A 28 11.90 -13.85 1.32
C ILE A 28 12.00 -12.34 1.12
N ALA A 29 11.04 -11.57 1.66
CA ALA A 29 11.05 -10.12 1.57
C ALA A 29 12.32 -9.50 2.19
N GLU A 30 12.68 -9.92 3.42
CA GLU A 30 13.87 -9.44 4.12
C GLU A 30 15.16 -9.71 3.35
N GLN A 31 15.32 -10.92 2.78
CA GLN A 31 16.48 -11.25 1.95
C GLN A 31 16.48 -10.47 0.63
N PHE A 32 15.33 -10.34 -0.02
CA PHE A 32 15.21 -9.64 -1.31
C PHE A 32 15.56 -8.15 -1.20
N VAL A 33 15.30 -7.51 -0.06
CA VAL A 33 15.60 -6.07 0.16
C VAL A 33 16.90 -5.84 0.95
N ALA A 34 17.62 -6.89 1.29
CA ALA A 34 18.89 -6.82 2.01
C ALA A 34 20.00 -6.18 1.15
N PRO A 35 20.84 -5.29 1.71
CA PRO A 35 21.93 -4.66 0.96
C PRO A 35 22.98 -5.64 0.41
N ALA A 36 23.17 -6.78 1.07
CA ALA A 36 24.18 -7.77 0.72
C ALA A 36 23.86 -8.55 -0.57
N GLY A 37 22.63 -8.44 -1.09
CA GLY A 37 22.15 -9.29 -2.17
C GLY A 37 21.77 -10.68 -1.70
N TRP A 38 21.25 -11.47 -2.64
CA TRP A 38 20.75 -12.82 -2.38
C TRP A 38 21.00 -13.70 -3.61
N PRO A 39 22.07 -14.52 -3.61
CA PRO A 39 22.44 -15.34 -4.77
C PRO A 39 21.34 -16.30 -5.22
N GLU A 40 20.58 -16.84 -4.28
CA GLU A 40 19.50 -17.80 -4.54
C GLU A 40 18.17 -17.12 -4.91
N MET A 41 18.12 -15.78 -5.07
CA MET A 41 16.85 -15.06 -5.24
C MET A 41 15.97 -15.63 -6.36
N LYS A 42 16.58 -16.09 -7.46
CA LYS A 42 15.85 -16.60 -8.63
C LYS A 42 14.99 -17.83 -8.30
N GLU A 43 15.35 -18.60 -7.28
CA GLU A 43 14.56 -19.71 -6.78
C GLU A 43 13.28 -19.26 -6.05
N TYR A 44 13.15 -17.97 -5.73
CA TYR A 44 12.04 -17.40 -4.99
C TYR A 44 11.27 -16.36 -5.79
N LEU A 45 11.56 -16.20 -7.09
CA LEU A 45 10.82 -15.31 -7.98
C LEU A 45 9.95 -16.11 -8.95
N CYS A 46 8.79 -15.57 -9.29
CA CYS A 46 7.97 -16.06 -10.40
C CYS A 46 7.38 -14.88 -11.20
N CYS A 47 6.78 -15.20 -12.35
CA CYS A 47 5.95 -14.28 -13.14
C CYS A 47 6.63 -12.93 -13.43
N GLU A 48 6.05 -11.82 -12.95
CA GLU A 48 6.55 -10.46 -13.19
C GLU A 48 7.85 -10.20 -12.44
N ALA A 49 7.95 -10.61 -11.17
CA ALA A 49 9.17 -10.41 -10.40
C ALA A 49 10.35 -11.15 -11.05
N ALA A 50 10.13 -12.37 -11.57
CA ALA A 50 11.16 -13.12 -12.28
C ALA A 50 11.56 -12.46 -13.61
N SER A 51 10.62 -11.86 -14.34
CA SER A 51 10.93 -11.19 -15.62
C SER A 51 11.64 -9.85 -15.44
N GLN A 52 11.42 -9.17 -14.31
CA GLN A 52 12.09 -7.91 -13.96
C GLN A 52 13.42 -8.11 -13.23
N ALA A 53 13.67 -9.31 -12.72
CA ALA A 53 14.89 -9.61 -11.97
C ALA A 53 16.14 -9.44 -12.84
N ARG A 54 17.09 -8.65 -12.35
CA ARG A 54 18.43 -8.54 -12.92
C ARG A 54 19.36 -9.59 -12.28
N GLN A 55 20.67 -9.39 -12.39
CA GLN A 55 21.64 -10.18 -11.61
C GLN A 55 21.70 -9.74 -10.13
N GLU A 56 21.09 -8.60 -9.79
CA GLU A 56 21.08 -8.00 -8.46
C GLU A 56 19.67 -8.00 -7.87
N THR A 57 19.57 -8.15 -6.55
CA THR A 57 18.30 -7.99 -5.83
C THR A 57 17.85 -6.52 -5.82
N LEU A 58 16.60 -6.27 -5.43
CA LEU A 58 16.14 -4.90 -5.18
C LEU A 58 16.96 -4.25 -4.04
N GLY A 59 17.35 -5.03 -3.03
CA GLY A 59 18.13 -4.56 -1.89
C GLY A 59 19.47 -3.93 -2.25
N GLN A 60 20.14 -4.46 -3.28
CA GLN A 60 21.40 -3.94 -3.82
C GLN A 60 21.23 -2.64 -4.62
N GLN A 61 20.04 -2.42 -5.20
CA GLN A 61 19.70 -1.21 -5.96
C GLN A 61 19.25 -0.06 -5.04
N ILE A 62 18.74 -0.38 -3.85
CA ILE A 62 18.32 0.62 -2.85
C ILE A 62 19.56 1.20 -2.14
N PRO A 63 19.67 2.54 -1.98
CA PRO A 63 20.76 3.16 -1.23
C PRO A 63 21.01 2.50 0.14
N ALA A 64 22.25 2.13 0.42
CA ALA A 64 22.63 1.44 1.66
C ALA A 64 22.27 2.24 2.94
N ARG A 65 22.21 3.57 2.83
CA ARG A 65 21.83 4.48 3.93
C ARG A 65 20.39 4.33 4.42
N LEU A 66 19.48 3.82 3.58
CA LEU A 66 18.08 3.68 3.95
C LEU A 66 17.87 2.48 4.86
N ARG A 67 17.19 2.64 5.99
CA ARG A 67 16.72 1.51 6.78
C ARG A 67 15.55 0.85 6.06
N ARG A 68 15.56 -0.48 6.00
CA ARG A 68 14.46 -1.31 5.48
C ARG A 68 13.69 -1.90 6.65
N VAL A 69 12.37 -1.83 6.61
CA VAL A 69 11.49 -2.48 7.60
C VAL A 69 10.44 -3.27 6.84
N CYS A 70 10.51 -4.60 6.97
CA CYS A 70 9.52 -5.51 6.39
C CYS A 70 8.43 -5.79 7.43
N GLN A 71 7.18 -5.78 6.99
CA GLN A 71 6.02 -6.13 7.81
C GLN A 71 5.09 -7.04 7.02
N LEU A 72 4.81 -8.22 7.55
CA LEU A 72 3.76 -9.09 7.00
C LEU A 72 2.41 -8.39 7.17
N VAL A 73 1.73 -8.11 6.05
CA VAL A 73 0.40 -7.48 6.04
C VAL A 73 -0.69 -8.54 6.09
N GLN A 74 -0.57 -9.55 5.25
CA GLN A 74 -1.50 -10.68 5.19
C GLN A 74 -0.76 -11.92 4.72
N GLN A 75 -1.12 -13.07 5.27
CA GLN A 75 -0.73 -14.38 4.76
C GLN A 75 -1.93 -15.32 4.81
N GLY A 76 -2.40 -15.71 3.63
CA GLY A 76 -3.40 -16.76 3.44
C GLY A 76 -2.75 -18.10 3.09
N PRO A 77 -3.55 -19.09 2.67
CA PRO A 77 -3.03 -20.40 2.29
C PRO A 77 -2.22 -20.38 0.98
N VAL A 78 -2.52 -19.44 0.07
CA VAL A 78 -1.93 -19.40 -1.28
C VAL A 78 -1.40 -18.03 -1.70
N THR A 79 -1.70 -16.96 -0.95
CA THR A 79 -1.22 -15.60 -1.22
C THR A 79 -0.71 -14.95 0.05
N ALA A 80 0.25 -14.03 -0.10
CA ALA A 80 0.71 -13.18 0.99
C ALA A 80 1.12 -11.81 0.47
N VAL A 81 1.10 -10.81 1.35
CA VAL A 81 1.56 -9.45 1.07
C VAL A 81 2.47 -9.00 2.20
N VAL A 82 3.66 -8.52 1.84
CA VAL A 82 4.62 -7.91 2.76
C VAL A 82 4.81 -6.46 2.37
N ALA A 83 4.58 -5.54 3.31
CA ALA A 83 4.94 -4.14 3.15
C ALA A 83 6.42 -3.95 3.48
N VAL A 84 7.10 -3.14 2.68
CA VAL A 84 8.49 -2.72 2.91
C VAL A 84 8.53 -1.21 3.01
N GLU A 85 8.86 -0.72 4.20
CA GLU A 85 9.16 0.68 4.43
C GLU A 85 10.67 0.92 4.22
N LEU A 86 10.99 1.89 3.37
CA LEU A 86 12.31 2.49 3.29
C LEU A 86 12.29 3.81 4.05
N ARG A 87 13.25 4.01 4.97
CA ARG A 87 13.33 5.26 5.73
C ARG A 87 14.74 5.70 6.08
N ASP A 88 14.91 6.99 6.24
CA ASP A 88 16.03 7.60 6.95
C ASP A 88 15.53 8.75 7.84
N SER A 89 16.37 9.74 8.14
CA SER A 89 15.99 10.91 8.93
C SER A 89 15.13 11.93 8.18
N VAL A 90 14.98 11.82 6.86
CA VAL A 90 14.37 12.81 5.96
C VAL A 90 13.21 12.21 5.15
N GLU A 91 13.36 11.00 4.64
CA GLU A 91 12.38 10.36 3.76
C GLU A 91 11.82 9.04 4.33
N ARG A 92 10.54 8.77 4.02
CA ARG A 92 9.87 7.48 4.25
C ARG A 92 9.04 7.13 3.02
N LYS A 93 9.13 5.89 2.54
CA LYS A 93 8.39 5.40 1.37
C LYS A 93 8.04 3.92 1.56
N ASP A 94 6.90 3.51 1.04
CA ASP A 94 6.47 2.11 1.07
C ASP A 94 6.36 1.52 -0.34
N PHE A 95 6.67 0.23 -0.43
CA PHE A 95 6.27 -0.64 -1.53
C PHE A 95 5.82 -1.99 -0.97
N TYR A 96 5.15 -2.78 -1.81
CA TYR A 96 4.48 -4.01 -1.42
C TYR A 96 4.96 -5.16 -2.28
N LEU A 97 5.31 -6.24 -1.61
CA LEU A 97 5.74 -7.49 -2.19
C LEU A 97 4.58 -8.47 -2.13
N HIS A 98 4.06 -8.87 -3.29
CA HIS A 98 2.99 -9.84 -3.41
C HIS A 98 3.57 -11.23 -3.68
N PHE A 99 3.07 -12.23 -2.96
CA PHE A 99 3.54 -13.60 -3.04
C PHE A 99 2.42 -14.55 -3.43
N SER A 100 2.78 -15.58 -4.18
CA SER A 100 1.96 -16.76 -4.45
C SER A 100 2.64 -18.01 -3.88
N LYS A 101 1.83 -19.01 -3.51
CA LYS A 101 2.34 -20.34 -3.13
C LYS A 101 2.26 -21.29 -4.32
N GLU A 102 3.42 -21.73 -4.81
CA GLU A 102 3.56 -22.61 -5.98
C GLU A 102 4.23 -23.92 -5.58
N ALA A 103 3.57 -25.05 -5.85
CA ALA A 103 4.05 -26.39 -5.49
C ALA A 103 4.52 -26.50 -4.01
N GLY A 104 3.81 -25.80 -3.12
CA GLY A 104 4.12 -25.77 -1.68
C GLY A 104 5.15 -24.73 -1.25
N ALA A 105 5.85 -24.06 -2.17
CA ALA A 105 6.84 -23.02 -1.86
C ALA A 105 6.31 -21.61 -2.15
N TRP A 106 6.70 -20.64 -1.32
CA TRP A 106 6.38 -19.23 -1.57
C TRP A 106 7.29 -18.62 -2.64
N LYS A 107 6.68 -17.83 -3.54
CA LYS A 107 7.37 -17.10 -4.61
C LYS A 107 6.92 -15.65 -4.60
N LEU A 108 7.87 -14.73 -4.78
CA LEU A 108 7.59 -13.32 -5.05
C LEU A 108 7.03 -13.22 -6.47
N LEU A 109 5.79 -12.77 -6.56
CA LEU A 109 5.02 -12.64 -7.79
C LEU A 109 5.21 -11.26 -8.42
N ALA A 110 5.08 -10.21 -7.60
CA ALA A 110 5.01 -8.83 -8.06
C ALA A 110 5.49 -7.84 -6.99
N ILE A 111 6.00 -6.69 -7.46
CA ILE A 111 6.39 -5.56 -6.64
C ILE A 111 5.49 -4.38 -7.01
N ARG A 112 4.87 -3.74 -6.02
CA ARG A 112 3.91 -2.65 -6.24
C ARG A 112 4.21 -1.45 -5.39
N ASN A 113 3.98 -0.28 -5.94
CA ASN A 113 4.02 1.00 -5.26
C ASN A 113 2.91 1.89 -5.80
N LEU A 114 2.50 2.88 -5.01
CA LEU A 114 1.52 3.85 -5.48
C LEU A 114 2.13 4.70 -6.61
N ALA A 115 1.40 4.84 -7.71
CA ALA A 115 1.90 5.51 -8.90
C ALA A 115 2.19 7.01 -8.66
N MET A 116 3.20 7.54 -9.36
CA MET A 116 3.54 8.97 -9.42
C MET A 116 3.87 9.65 -8.08
N THR A 117 4.13 8.89 -7.01
CA THR A 117 4.49 9.47 -5.69
C THR A 117 5.78 10.28 -5.71
N HIS A 118 6.69 10.03 -6.66
CA HIS A 118 7.93 10.80 -6.83
C HIS A 118 7.70 12.26 -7.28
N LEU A 119 6.55 12.58 -7.85
CA LEU A 119 6.19 13.96 -8.23
C LEU A 119 5.63 14.77 -7.05
N GLY A 120 5.27 14.10 -5.95
CA GLY A 120 4.72 14.73 -4.76
C GLY A 120 5.64 15.74 -4.09
N PRO A 121 6.87 15.35 -3.68
CA PRO A 121 7.74 16.24 -2.91
C PRO A 121 8.03 17.59 -3.58
N PRO A 122 8.38 17.66 -4.89
CA PRO A 122 8.56 18.95 -5.56
C PRO A 122 7.28 19.80 -5.56
N MET A 123 6.11 19.19 -5.77
CA MET A 123 4.83 19.91 -5.74
C MET A 123 4.47 20.39 -4.32
N VAL A 124 4.76 19.59 -3.29
CA VAL A 124 4.57 19.98 -1.88
C VAL A 124 5.46 21.16 -1.55
N GLU A 125 6.72 21.16 -1.99
CA GLU A 125 7.67 22.23 -1.77
C GLU A 125 7.20 23.55 -2.40
N ILE A 126 6.77 23.50 -3.67
CA ILE A 126 6.22 24.68 -4.38
C ILE A 126 5.01 25.24 -3.64
N LEU A 127 4.03 24.39 -3.29
CA LEU A 127 2.82 24.84 -2.61
C LEU A 127 3.13 25.34 -1.19
N ALA A 128 4.01 24.69 -0.46
CA ALA A 128 4.35 25.08 0.92
C ALA A 128 5.05 26.44 1.00
N ASN A 129 5.83 26.80 -0.02
CA ASN A 129 6.58 28.05 -0.08
C ASN A 129 5.86 29.17 -0.85
N MET A 130 4.61 28.95 -1.25
CA MET A 130 3.82 29.94 -1.99
C MET A 130 3.59 31.22 -1.16
N PRO A 131 3.92 32.42 -1.66
CA PRO A 131 3.70 33.67 -0.95
C PRO A 131 2.23 33.93 -0.62
N PRO A 132 1.91 34.66 0.47
CA PRO A 132 0.52 34.90 0.88
C PRO A 132 -0.38 35.55 -0.19
N ALA A 133 0.17 36.38 -1.07
CA ALA A 133 -0.59 36.98 -2.18
C ALA A 133 -1.01 35.94 -3.22
N GLU A 134 -0.10 35.02 -3.57
CA GLU A 134 -0.37 33.91 -4.49
C GLU A 134 -1.32 32.89 -3.88
N VAL A 135 -1.23 32.63 -2.56
CA VAL A 135 -2.21 31.78 -1.86
C VAL A 135 -3.63 32.35 -1.97
N ARG A 136 -3.79 33.68 -1.85
CA ARG A 136 -5.10 34.33 -2.03
C ARG A 136 -5.62 34.18 -3.46
N ASP A 137 -4.77 34.44 -4.45
CA ASP A 137 -5.11 34.28 -5.88
C ASP A 137 -5.47 32.82 -6.21
N TYR A 138 -4.68 31.86 -5.71
CA TYR A 138 -4.96 30.43 -5.84
C TYR A 138 -6.33 30.07 -5.27
N ASN A 139 -6.65 30.51 -4.05
CA ASN A 139 -7.93 30.21 -3.41
C ASN A 139 -9.12 30.82 -4.16
N GLN A 140 -8.95 31.99 -4.78
CA GLN A 140 -9.98 32.61 -5.61
C GLN A 140 -10.22 31.80 -6.90
N LYS A 141 -9.15 31.28 -7.51
CA LYS A 141 -9.21 30.44 -8.72
C LYS A 141 -9.68 29.02 -8.46
N HIS A 142 -9.52 28.52 -7.23
CA HIS A 142 -9.81 27.14 -6.83
C HIS A 142 -10.71 27.07 -5.59
N PRO A 143 -11.97 27.56 -5.66
CA PRO A 143 -12.87 27.62 -4.50
C PRO A 143 -13.14 26.24 -3.88
N ASP A 144 -13.25 25.20 -4.71
CA ASP A 144 -13.49 23.82 -4.28
C ASP A 144 -12.20 23.05 -3.95
N ALA A 145 -11.04 23.67 -4.14
CA ALA A 145 -9.72 23.05 -3.95
C ALA A 145 -8.75 24.06 -3.36
N SER A 146 -9.10 24.67 -2.22
CA SER A 146 -8.24 25.66 -1.54
C SER A 146 -6.80 25.17 -1.37
N HIS A 147 -5.85 26.11 -1.37
CA HIS A 147 -4.42 25.86 -1.24
C HIS A 147 -4.10 24.93 -0.06
N SER A 148 -4.66 25.23 1.11
CA SER A 148 -4.47 24.43 2.33
C SER A 148 -4.92 22.97 2.16
N PHE A 149 -6.01 22.74 1.44
CA PHE A 149 -6.47 21.39 1.14
C PHE A 149 -5.56 20.72 0.13
N THR A 150 -5.22 21.39 -0.97
CA THR A 150 -4.36 20.81 -2.02
C THR A 150 -3.02 20.39 -1.43
N LEU A 151 -2.43 21.23 -0.59
CA LEU A 151 -1.19 20.94 0.13
C LEU A 151 -1.35 19.76 1.11
N GLY A 152 -2.40 19.76 1.93
CA GLY A 152 -2.67 18.68 2.89
C GLY A 152 -2.94 17.35 2.21
N ASN A 153 -3.74 17.37 1.14
CA ASN A 153 -4.09 16.21 0.33
C ASN A 153 -2.87 15.61 -0.36
N LEU A 154 -2.05 16.45 -0.99
CA LEU A 154 -0.82 16.02 -1.65
C LEU A 154 0.19 15.41 -0.67
N ARG A 155 0.30 15.97 0.54
CA ARG A 155 1.11 15.39 1.62
C ARG A 155 0.63 13.99 1.96
N LEU A 156 -0.67 13.79 2.21
CA LEU A 156 -1.21 12.47 2.53
C LEU A 156 -1.10 11.48 1.37
N TRP A 157 -1.35 11.93 0.14
CA TRP A 157 -1.27 11.07 -1.05
C TRP A 157 0.14 10.48 -1.23
N THR A 158 1.16 11.26 -0.91
CA THR A 158 2.57 10.87 -1.11
C THR A 158 3.28 10.39 0.16
N SER A 159 2.56 10.36 1.28
CA SER A 159 3.04 9.88 2.57
C SER A 159 3.24 8.37 2.61
N ALA A 160 4.15 7.95 3.48
CA ALA A 160 4.27 6.57 3.90
C ALA A 160 3.03 6.13 4.70
N ASP A 161 2.78 4.83 4.75
CA ASP A 161 1.67 4.19 5.47
C ASP A 161 1.63 4.61 6.93
N ALA A 162 2.80 4.66 7.57
CA ALA A 162 2.91 5.05 8.97
C ALA A 162 2.51 6.51 9.21
N ASP A 163 2.76 7.41 8.24
CA ASP A 163 2.40 8.81 8.38
C ASP A 163 0.88 9.01 8.15
N ILE A 164 0.29 8.25 7.22
CA ILE A 164 -1.17 8.19 7.03
C ILE A 164 -1.85 7.61 8.28
N ALA A 165 -1.31 6.53 8.85
CA ALA A 165 -1.82 5.94 10.08
C ALA A 165 -1.73 6.91 11.27
N ALA A 166 -0.61 7.64 11.38
CA ALA A 166 -0.45 8.66 12.42
C ALA A 166 -1.42 9.84 12.22
N TYR A 167 -1.65 10.26 10.98
CA TYR A 167 -2.67 11.26 10.66
C TYR A 167 -4.08 10.79 11.03
N PHE A 168 -4.45 9.57 10.65
CA PHE A 168 -5.72 8.96 11.04
C PHE A 168 -5.90 8.95 12.56
N ALA A 169 -4.88 8.51 13.31
CA ALA A 169 -4.95 8.44 14.77
C ALA A 169 -5.20 9.82 15.40
N ARG A 170 -4.53 10.88 14.92
CA ARG A 170 -4.73 12.26 15.39
C ARG A 170 -6.09 12.84 15.00
N SER A 171 -6.61 12.43 13.84
CA SER A 171 -7.88 12.94 13.29
C SER A 171 -9.06 11.98 13.50
N ARG A 172 -8.91 10.97 14.38
CA ARG A 172 -9.86 9.85 14.50
C ARG A 172 -11.29 10.30 14.78
N ALA A 173 -11.46 11.30 15.65
CA ALA A 173 -12.79 11.83 15.97
C ALA A 173 -13.52 12.41 14.75
N ASP A 174 -12.79 13.08 13.85
CA ASP A 174 -13.36 13.64 12.63
C ASP A 174 -13.68 12.55 11.59
N PHE A 175 -12.83 11.52 11.46
CA PHE A 175 -13.12 10.36 10.62
C PHE A 175 -14.38 9.62 11.09
N GLN A 176 -14.53 9.42 12.41
CA GLN A 176 -15.71 8.79 12.98
C GLN A 176 -16.97 9.64 12.76
N LYS A 177 -16.86 10.97 12.92
CA LYS A 177 -17.97 11.87 12.60
C LYS A 177 -18.36 11.81 11.13
N LEU A 178 -17.39 11.75 10.22
CA LEU A 178 -17.63 11.63 8.79
C LEU A 178 -18.34 10.31 8.45
N LEU A 179 -17.85 9.20 8.99
CA LEU A 179 -18.49 7.89 8.83
C LEU A 179 -19.94 7.89 9.32
N HIS A 180 -20.19 8.45 10.51
CA HIS A 180 -21.53 8.55 11.07
C HIS A 180 -22.47 9.36 10.17
N LEU A 181 -22.02 10.49 9.62
CA LEU A 181 -22.82 11.28 8.68
C LEU A 181 -23.15 10.50 7.41
N VAL A 182 -22.18 9.76 6.87
CA VAL A 182 -22.38 8.93 5.67
C VAL A 182 -23.39 7.82 5.93
N GLN A 183 -23.30 7.15 7.08
CA GLN A 183 -24.22 6.08 7.48
C GLN A 183 -25.63 6.61 7.80
N ALA A 184 -25.73 7.70 8.55
CA ALA A 184 -27.00 8.33 8.92
C ALA A 184 -27.74 8.87 7.69
N GLY A 185 -27.01 9.38 6.69
CA GLY A 185 -27.58 9.79 5.40
C GLY A 185 -28.01 8.63 4.51
N GLN A 186 -27.72 7.39 4.90
CA GLN A 186 -28.04 6.16 4.16
C GLN A 186 -27.62 6.19 2.68
N TYR A 187 -26.59 6.96 2.34
CA TYR A 187 -26.19 7.20 0.94
C TYR A 187 -25.89 5.92 0.18
N PHE A 188 -25.41 4.91 0.90
CA PHE A 188 -24.99 3.63 0.33
C PHE A 188 -25.87 2.45 0.73
N ALA A 189 -27.02 2.70 1.34
CA ALA A 189 -28.00 1.65 1.58
C ALA A 189 -28.64 1.20 0.25
N PRO A 190 -29.01 -0.08 0.11
CA PRO A 190 -29.78 -0.53 -1.05
C PRO A 190 -31.10 0.25 -1.13
N ALA A 191 -31.31 1.00 -2.21
CA ALA A 191 -32.52 1.78 -2.44
C ALA A 191 -33.04 1.54 -3.88
N PRO A 192 -34.36 1.37 -4.08
CA PRO A 192 -34.93 1.16 -5.41
C PRO A 192 -34.59 2.32 -6.35
N GLY A 193 -33.99 2.02 -7.51
CA GLY A 193 -33.63 3.02 -8.53
C GLY A 193 -32.37 3.84 -8.24
N ALA A 194 -31.72 3.65 -7.08
CA ALA A 194 -30.44 4.27 -6.81
C ALA A 194 -29.30 3.53 -7.52
N THR A 195 -28.47 4.27 -8.24
CA THR A 195 -27.19 3.77 -8.76
C THR A 195 -26.07 4.13 -7.80
N GLU A 196 -24.97 3.38 -7.81
CA GLU A 196 -23.78 3.73 -7.02
C GLU A 196 -23.28 5.15 -7.34
N ALA A 197 -23.33 5.56 -8.60
CA ALA A 197 -22.93 6.90 -9.02
C ALA A 197 -23.80 7.99 -8.37
N SER A 198 -25.14 7.83 -8.39
CA SER A 198 -26.06 8.78 -7.75
C SER A 198 -25.92 8.80 -6.23
N SER A 199 -25.65 7.66 -5.61
CA SER A 199 -25.39 7.54 -4.17
C SER A 199 -24.12 8.29 -3.76
N GLU A 200 -23.05 8.14 -4.52
CA GLU A 200 -21.80 8.86 -4.30
C GLU A 200 -21.97 10.37 -4.50
N GLU A 201 -22.65 10.79 -5.57
CA GLU A 201 -22.91 12.20 -5.84
C GLU A 201 -23.69 12.83 -4.68
N ALA A 202 -24.75 12.17 -4.20
CA ALA A 202 -25.53 12.64 -3.06
C ALA A 202 -24.70 12.75 -1.77
N ALA A 203 -23.84 11.77 -1.48
CA ALA A 203 -22.96 11.81 -0.31
C ALA A 203 -21.98 12.99 -0.39
N ASN A 204 -21.33 13.18 -1.55
CA ASN A 204 -20.30 14.21 -1.73
C ASN A 204 -20.90 15.63 -1.88
N ALA A 205 -22.15 15.75 -2.32
CA ALA A 205 -22.88 17.02 -2.38
C ALA A 205 -23.44 17.45 -1.00
N ASN A 206 -23.53 16.55 -0.03
CA ASN A 206 -23.97 16.91 1.32
C ASN A 206 -22.98 17.89 1.97
N ARG A 207 -23.45 19.06 2.39
CA ARG A 207 -22.62 20.14 2.95
C ARG A 207 -21.80 19.71 4.18
N ALA A 208 -22.37 18.90 5.07
CA ALA A 208 -21.70 18.46 6.30
C ALA A 208 -20.63 17.40 6.01
N VAL A 209 -20.93 16.47 5.10
CA VAL A 209 -19.96 15.48 4.59
C VAL A 209 -18.82 16.21 3.88
N HIS A 210 -19.14 17.09 2.93
CA HIS A 210 -18.17 17.87 2.19
C HIS A 210 -17.24 18.67 3.12
N ALA A 211 -17.79 19.38 4.11
CA ALA A 211 -16.98 20.13 5.07
C ALA A 211 -15.95 19.25 5.82
N LEU A 212 -16.32 18.03 6.21
CA LEU A 212 -15.39 17.09 6.84
C LEU A 212 -14.38 16.51 5.85
N LEU A 213 -14.78 16.20 4.61
CA LEU A 213 -13.84 15.79 3.56
C LEU A 213 -12.75 16.85 3.38
N ARG A 214 -13.14 18.14 3.33
CA ARG A 214 -12.21 19.26 3.25
C ARG A 214 -11.27 19.35 4.45
N LYS A 215 -11.82 19.23 5.66
CA LYS A 215 -11.03 19.25 6.90
C LYS A 215 -10.02 18.10 6.95
N LEU A 216 -10.42 16.93 6.44
CA LEU A 216 -9.63 15.70 6.48
C LEU A 216 -8.70 15.52 5.28
N TYR A 217 -8.69 16.47 4.34
CA TYR A 217 -7.94 16.39 3.07
C TYR A 217 -8.31 15.18 2.21
N LEU A 218 -9.59 14.81 2.20
CA LEU A 218 -10.16 13.73 1.41
C LEU A 218 -10.81 14.30 0.15
N ALA A 219 -10.56 13.68 -0.99
CA ALA A 219 -11.16 14.07 -2.26
C ALA A 219 -12.66 13.74 -2.31
N ARG A 220 -13.07 12.56 -1.80
CA ARG A 220 -14.46 12.08 -1.85
C ARG A 220 -14.72 10.86 -0.97
N VAL A 221 -15.99 10.52 -0.79
CA VAL A 221 -16.47 9.20 -0.35
C VAL A 221 -16.98 8.40 -1.55
N THR A 222 -16.70 7.10 -1.61
CA THR A 222 -17.07 6.17 -2.70
C THR A 222 -17.27 4.74 -2.16
N ARG A 223 -17.66 3.79 -3.02
CA ARG A 223 -17.64 2.33 -2.75
C ARG A 223 -17.02 1.51 -3.88
N ARG A 224 -16.30 2.19 -4.79
CA ARG A 224 -15.90 1.62 -6.09
C ARG A 224 -14.41 1.41 -6.24
N ALA A 225 -13.58 1.92 -5.34
CA ALA A 225 -12.13 1.86 -5.46
C ALA A 225 -11.59 0.47 -5.14
N THR A 226 -12.17 -0.28 -4.20
CA THR A 226 -11.58 -1.56 -3.75
C THR A 226 -12.42 -2.79 -4.12
N GLY A 227 -13.63 -2.59 -4.64
CA GLY A 227 -14.61 -3.67 -4.82
C GLY A 227 -15.25 -4.14 -3.51
N CYS A 228 -14.96 -3.47 -2.40
CA CYS A 228 -15.66 -3.68 -1.14
C CYS A 228 -17.07 -3.10 -1.19
N ASN A 229 -18.03 -3.83 -0.65
CA ASN A 229 -19.36 -3.28 -0.37
C ASN A 229 -19.36 -2.39 0.89
N CYS A 230 -18.38 -1.49 1.05
CA CYS A 230 -18.21 -0.65 2.23
C CYS A 230 -17.79 0.78 1.88
N PRO A 231 -18.04 1.77 2.74
CA PRO A 231 -17.61 3.15 2.49
C PRO A 231 -16.09 3.29 2.41
N GLU A 232 -15.64 3.98 1.38
CA GLU A 232 -14.24 4.29 1.10
C GLU A 232 -14.05 5.81 1.06
N PHE A 233 -13.03 6.30 1.75
CA PHE A 233 -12.67 7.69 1.93
C PHE A 233 -11.38 7.96 1.18
N VAL A 234 -11.50 8.51 -0.02
CA VAL A 234 -10.38 8.70 -0.95
C VAL A 234 -9.56 9.89 -0.48
N ILE A 235 -8.27 9.66 -0.22
CA ILE A 235 -7.30 10.75 -0.11
C ILE A 235 -7.05 11.27 -1.51
N GLY A 236 -6.46 10.47 -2.38
CA GLY A 236 -6.08 10.90 -3.73
C GLY A 236 -5.65 9.76 -4.61
N GLY A 237 -5.20 10.08 -5.81
CA GLY A 237 -4.88 9.08 -6.82
C GLY A 237 -4.63 9.68 -8.20
N ARG A 238 -3.85 8.97 -9.03
CA ARG A 238 -3.59 9.32 -10.43
C ARG A 238 -3.46 8.05 -11.25
N VAL A 239 -3.93 8.11 -12.51
CA VAL A 239 -3.75 7.03 -13.51
C VAL A 239 -4.25 5.68 -12.98
N GLY A 240 -5.50 5.61 -12.50
CA GLY A 240 -6.08 4.37 -11.95
C GLY A 240 -5.70 4.09 -10.49
N SER A 241 -4.52 4.51 -10.04
CA SER A 241 -4.08 4.33 -8.65
C SER A 241 -4.84 5.24 -7.68
N THR A 242 -5.17 4.71 -6.50
CA THR A 242 -5.86 5.43 -5.42
C THR A 242 -5.24 5.09 -4.07
N VAL A 243 -5.20 6.05 -3.15
CA VAL A 243 -4.95 5.81 -1.73
C VAL A 243 -6.09 6.41 -0.92
N GLY A 244 -6.50 5.68 0.11
CA GLY A 244 -7.58 6.11 0.96
C GLY A 244 -7.72 5.23 2.19
N LEU A 245 -8.82 5.45 2.91
CA LEU A 245 -9.22 4.63 4.04
C LEU A 245 -10.55 3.96 3.70
N LEU A 246 -10.78 2.76 4.17
CA LEU A 246 -12.10 2.14 4.12
C LEU A 246 -12.55 1.72 5.51
N TYR A 247 -13.86 1.61 5.68
CA TYR A 247 -14.48 1.15 6.92
C TYR A 247 -15.26 -0.15 6.70
N GLN A 248 -14.77 -1.25 7.26
CA GLN A 248 -15.41 -2.56 7.22
C GLN A 248 -15.20 -3.25 8.58
N PRO A 249 -16.19 -3.22 9.48
CA PRO A 249 -16.06 -3.81 10.81
C PRO A 249 -15.97 -5.34 10.78
N GLU A 250 -16.48 -5.98 9.72
CA GLU A 250 -16.43 -7.43 9.56
C GLU A 250 -15.23 -7.83 8.68
N ALA A 251 -14.13 -8.25 9.32
CA ALA A 251 -12.89 -8.59 8.62
C ALA A 251 -13.06 -9.68 7.54
N ALA A 252 -14.04 -10.57 7.68
CA ALA A 252 -14.36 -11.60 6.69
C ALA A 252 -14.95 -11.04 5.38
N LEU A 253 -15.45 -9.79 5.39
CA LEU A 253 -16.01 -9.10 4.23
C LEU A 253 -15.00 -8.16 3.54
N LEU A 254 -13.74 -8.18 3.99
CA LEU A 254 -12.69 -7.38 3.35
C LEU A 254 -12.39 -7.91 1.94
N PRO A 255 -12.16 -7.03 0.96
CA PRO A 255 -11.73 -7.45 -0.37
C PRO A 255 -10.35 -8.12 -0.29
N VAL A 256 -10.14 -9.12 -1.15
CA VAL A 256 -8.85 -9.80 -1.25
C VAL A 256 -7.85 -8.88 -1.94
N MET A 257 -6.65 -8.74 -1.37
CA MET A 257 -5.55 -8.03 -2.03
C MET A 257 -5.10 -8.76 -3.29
N ASP A 258 -4.92 -8.01 -4.37
CA ASP A 258 -4.49 -8.49 -5.68
C ASP A 258 -3.47 -7.50 -6.26
N PRO A 259 -2.32 -7.97 -6.77
CA PRO A 259 -1.29 -7.09 -7.32
C PRO A 259 -1.74 -6.29 -8.53
N ASN A 260 -2.88 -6.57 -9.17
CA ASN A 260 -3.35 -5.82 -10.34
C ASN A 260 -4.42 -4.78 -10.01
N HIS A 261 -4.86 -4.71 -8.75
CA HIS A 261 -5.84 -3.72 -8.33
C HIS A 261 -5.61 -3.27 -6.89
N LEU A 262 -6.04 -4.04 -5.87
CA LEU A 262 -5.89 -3.70 -4.45
C LEU A 262 -4.53 -4.18 -3.91
N ILE A 263 -3.52 -3.32 -4.01
CA ILE A 263 -2.12 -3.68 -3.70
C ILE A 263 -1.80 -3.72 -2.20
N VAL A 264 -2.57 -3.01 -1.36
CA VAL A 264 -2.43 -3.12 0.09
C VAL A 264 -3.75 -2.83 0.79
N LEU A 265 -3.98 -3.53 1.90
CA LEU A 265 -5.03 -3.30 2.86
C LEU A 265 -4.46 -3.52 4.27
N LYS A 266 -4.28 -2.46 5.06
CA LYS A 266 -3.65 -2.49 6.39
C LYS A 266 -4.61 -1.99 7.46
N PRO A 267 -4.82 -2.73 8.56
CA PRO A 267 -5.64 -2.24 9.67
C PRO A 267 -4.99 -1.00 10.29
N LEU A 268 -5.79 0.04 10.51
CA LEU A 268 -5.39 1.27 11.22
C LEU A 268 -5.83 1.24 12.69
N SER A 269 -6.87 0.49 12.99
CA SER A 269 -7.43 0.31 14.33
C SER A 269 -8.29 -0.95 14.40
N ASN A 270 -8.63 -1.36 15.62
CA ASN A 270 -9.40 -2.58 15.87
C ASN A 270 -10.92 -2.42 15.63
N ASP A 271 -11.38 -1.23 15.23
CA ASP A 271 -12.79 -0.91 15.00
C ASP A 271 -13.16 -0.86 13.51
N GLY A 272 -12.39 -1.53 12.64
CA GLY A 272 -12.78 -1.73 11.24
C GLY A 272 -12.27 -0.69 10.25
N TRP A 273 -11.32 0.17 10.64
CA TRP A 273 -10.66 1.09 9.72
C TRP A 273 -9.41 0.48 9.10
N TYR A 274 -9.28 0.63 7.79
CA TYR A 274 -8.15 0.13 7.02
C TYR A 274 -7.62 1.20 6.08
N LEU A 275 -6.29 1.28 5.94
CA LEU A 275 -5.62 1.97 4.84
C LEU A 275 -5.65 1.05 3.63
N TYR A 276 -6.00 1.59 2.47
CA TYR A 276 -5.87 0.88 1.20
C TYR A 276 -5.06 1.67 0.18
N LYS A 277 -4.43 0.95 -0.75
CA LYS A 277 -3.92 1.53 -2.00
C LYS A 277 -4.25 0.63 -3.19
N THR A 278 -4.51 1.25 -4.32
CA THR A 278 -4.77 0.59 -5.60
C THR A 278 -3.84 1.08 -6.70
N ILE A 279 -3.80 0.37 -7.83
CA ILE A 279 -3.08 0.75 -9.05
C ILE A 279 -3.99 0.75 -10.28
#